data_AF-T1H9I0-F1
#
_entry.id   AF-T1H9I0-F1
#
_cell.length_a   1.000
_cell.length_b   1.000
_cell.length_c   1.000
_cell.angle_alpha   90.00
_cell.angle_beta   90.00
_cell.angle_gamma   90.00
#
_symmetry.space_group_name_H-M   'P 1'
#
loop_
_entity.id
_entity.type
_entity.pdbx_description
1 polymer ?
#
loop_
_entity_poly.entity_id
_entity_poly.type
_entity_poly.pdbx_seq_one_letter_code
_entity_poly.pdbx_strand_id
1 'polypeptide(L)'
;MEEECSNLDNSVGGLAELNGSPASLRPQFAPGQSKYAQLLAVIEEMGKDIRPTYAGSKSSAERLKRGIVHARILVRECLMETEKSARQ
;
A
#
# COMPACT_ATOMS: atom_id res chain seq x y z
N MET A 1 -25.53 -25.22 -4.16
CA MET A 1 -24.65 -24.40 -5.01
C MET A 1 -23.51 -23.95 -4.10
N GLU A 2 -22.64 -24.93 -3.86
CA GLU A 2 -21.45 -24.82 -3.04
C GLU A 2 -20.37 -24.28 -3.97
N GLU A 3 -19.74 -23.15 -3.64
CA GLU A 3 -18.35 -22.89 -4.00
C GLU A 3 -17.68 -22.18 -2.83
N GLU A 4 -17.07 -23.02 -2.02
CA GLU A 4 -16.01 -22.78 -1.08
C GLU A 4 -14.77 -22.30 -1.83
N CYS A 5 -14.16 -21.17 -1.44
CA CYS A 5 -12.77 -20.89 -1.77
C CYS A 5 -12.12 -19.92 -0.78
N SER A 6 -11.26 -20.51 0.05
CA SER A 6 -10.02 -19.95 0.63
C SER A 6 -10.14 -18.75 1.56
N ASN A 7 -10.49 -19.04 2.82
CA ASN A 7 -9.82 -18.36 3.94
C ASN A 7 -8.38 -18.89 3.99
N LEU A 8 -7.42 -18.08 3.54
CA LEU A 8 -6.02 -18.36 3.87
C LEU A 8 -5.72 -17.68 5.21
N ASP A 9 -5.50 -18.53 6.21
CA ASP A 9 -4.83 -18.20 7.46
C ASP A 9 -3.56 -17.38 7.18
N ASN A 10 -3.40 -16.28 7.92
CA ASN A 10 -2.07 -15.73 8.15
C ASN A 10 -1.95 -15.41 9.63
N SER A 11 -1.78 -16.47 10.44
CA SER A 11 -1.32 -16.35 11.81
C SER A 11 0.15 -15.93 11.82
N VAL A 12 0.40 -14.64 12.04
CA VAL A 12 1.72 -14.13 12.47
C VAL A 12 1.56 -13.20 13.68
N GLY A 13 1.98 -13.73 14.83
CA GLY A 13 2.77 -13.07 15.86
C GLY A 13 2.41 -11.67 16.35
N GLY A 14 1.77 -11.61 17.53
CA GLY A 14 2.38 -11.11 18.77
C GLY A 14 3.19 -9.79 18.79
N LEU A 15 2.69 -8.87 19.64
CA LEU A 15 3.39 -7.94 20.54
C LEU A 15 4.16 -6.75 19.93
N ALA A 16 3.60 -5.54 20.06
CA ALA A 16 4.20 -4.45 20.87
C ALA A 16 3.35 -3.14 20.84
N GLU A 17 3.10 -2.64 22.05
CA GLU A 17 3.01 -1.24 22.51
C GLU A 17 1.93 -0.27 21.99
N LEU A 18 0.94 -0.10 22.88
CA LEU A 18 0.26 1.12 23.30
C LEU A 18 1.12 2.40 23.22
N ASN A 19 0.77 3.29 22.29
CA ASN A 19 0.84 4.74 22.53
C ASN A 19 -0.13 5.50 21.61
N GLY A 20 -0.93 6.37 22.20
CA GLY A 20 -2.05 7.04 21.55
C GLY A 20 -1.65 8.14 20.57
N SER A 21 -2.40 8.25 19.47
CA SER A 21 -2.68 9.49 18.73
C SER A 21 -3.77 9.22 17.66
N PRO A 22 -4.95 9.86 17.72
CA PRO A 22 -5.94 9.78 16.65
C PRO A 22 -5.60 10.83 15.58
N ALA A 23 -4.54 10.61 14.80
CA ALA A 23 -4.23 11.45 13.66
C ALA A 23 -3.60 10.64 12.54
N SER A 24 -4.23 10.73 11.36
CA SER A 24 -3.73 10.26 10.07
C SER A 24 -3.85 8.77 9.78
N LEU A 25 -4.96 8.40 9.14
CA LEU A 25 -5.08 7.26 8.22
C LEU A 25 -4.22 7.44 6.96
N ARG A 26 -2.99 7.94 7.08
CA ARG A 26 -1.97 7.81 6.04
C ARG A 26 -1.24 6.51 6.32
N PRO A 27 -0.98 5.66 5.31
CA PRO A 27 0.00 4.59 5.45
C PRO A 27 1.33 5.26 5.86
N GLN A 28 1.64 5.22 7.16
CA GLN A 28 2.92 5.67 7.68
C GLN A 28 3.90 4.57 7.37
N PHE A 29 4.47 4.63 6.17
CA PHE A 29 5.65 3.85 5.86
C PHE A 29 6.74 4.21 6.87
N ALA A 30 7.26 3.19 7.56
CA ALA A 30 8.20 3.36 8.65
C ALA A 30 9.38 4.26 8.23
N PRO A 31 9.84 5.17 9.11
CA PRO A 31 11.00 6.01 8.84
C PRO A 31 12.23 5.11 8.63
N GLY A 32 12.72 5.05 7.38
CA GLY A 32 13.82 4.17 6.96
C GLY A 32 13.51 3.31 5.72
N GLN A 33 12.24 3.21 5.31
CA GLN A 33 11.89 2.56 4.03
C GLN A 33 12.22 3.50 2.86
N SER A 34 13.06 3.04 1.93
CA SER A 34 13.39 3.79 0.70
C SER A 34 12.14 4.12 -0.10
N LYS A 35 12.15 5.23 -0.85
CA LYS A 35 10.97 5.64 -1.65
C LYS A 35 10.52 4.52 -2.59
N TYR A 36 11.48 3.73 -3.10
CA TYR A 36 11.22 2.55 -3.91
C TYR A 36 10.47 1.44 -3.15
N ALA A 37 10.86 1.12 -1.91
CA ALA A 37 10.15 0.13 -1.09
C ALA A 37 8.70 0.55 -0.81
N GLN A 38 8.50 1.85 -0.55
CA GLN A 38 7.17 2.43 -0.40
C GLN A 38 6.34 2.30 -1.69
N LEU A 39 6.96 2.46 -2.87
CA LEU A 39 6.30 2.31 -4.16
C LEU A 39 5.82 0.88 -4.39
N LEU A 40 6.69 -0.09 -4.12
CA LEU A 40 6.38 -1.51 -4.27
C LEU A 40 5.16 -1.91 -3.43
N ALA A 41 5.14 -1.51 -2.15
CA ALA A 41 4.04 -1.80 -1.26
C ALA A 41 2.70 -1.18 -1.74
N VAL A 42 2.71 0.04 -2.27
CA VAL A 42 1.50 0.65 -2.85
C VAL A 42 0.99 -0.15 -4.05
N ILE A 43 1.89 -0.64 -4.91
CA ILE A 43 1.54 -1.47 -6.07
C ILE A 43 0.94 -2.80 -5.64
N GLU A 44 1.51 -3.46 -4.63
CA GLU A 44 1.00 -4.72 -4.08
C GLU A 44 -0.41 -4.56 -3.51
N GLU A 45 -0.65 -3.50 -2.73
CA GLU A 45 -1.98 -3.19 -2.18
C GLU A 45 -2.99 -2.89 -3.29
N MET A 46 -2.60 -2.12 -4.31
CA MET A 46 -3.45 -1.87 -5.47
C MET A 46 -3.86 -3.16 -6.18
N GLY A 47 -2.95 -4.13 -6.28
CA GLY A 47 -3.21 -5.44 -6.88
C GLY A 47 -4.36 -6.20 -6.21
N LYS A 48 -4.52 -6.05 -4.88
CA LYS A 48 -5.58 -6.69 -4.09
C LYS A 48 -6.97 -6.11 -4.40
N ASP A 49 -7.04 -4.83 -4.76
CA ASP A 49 -8.31 -4.16 -5.07
C ASP A 49 -8.80 -4.37 -6.50
N ILE A 50 -7.96 -4.90 -7.41
CA ILE A 50 -8.31 -5.11 -8.83
C ILE A 50 -9.51 -6.05 -8.99
N ARG A 51 -9.44 -7.28 -8.44
CA ARG A 51 -10.53 -8.26 -8.57
C ARG A 51 -11.85 -7.75 -7.98
N PRO A 52 -11.88 -7.22 -6.75
CA PRO A 52 -13.10 -6.63 -6.18
C PRO A 52 -13.67 -5.46 -6.99
N THR A 53 -12.82 -4.63 -7.60
CA THR A 53 -13.28 -3.53 -8.47
C THR A 53 -14.01 -4.05 -9.70
N TYR A 54 -13.49 -5.09 -10.36
CA TYR A 54 -14.19 -5.72 -11.48
C TYR A 54 -15.49 -6.42 -11.06
N ALA A 55 -15.57 -6.90 -9.82
CA ALA A 55 -16.82 -7.42 -9.24
C ALA A 55 -17.83 -6.33 -8.82
N GLY A 56 -17.54 -5.05 -9.08
CA GLY A 56 -18.47 -3.93 -8.82
C GLY A 56 -18.32 -3.28 -7.44
N SER A 57 -17.28 -3.59 -6.67
CA SER A 57 -17.02 -2.95 -5.39
C SER A 57 -16.62 -1.47 -5.55
N LYS A 58 -17.53 -0.57 -5.16
CA LYS A 58 -17.31 0.89 -5.21
C LYS A 58 -16.15 1.33 -4.31
N SER A 59 -16.02 0.73 -3.13
CA SER A 59 -14.98 1.07 -2.15
C SER A 59 -13.58 0.68 -2.65
N SER A 60 -13.46 -0.50 -3.28
CA SER A 60 -12.19 -0.92 -3.90
C SER A 60 -11.84 -0.05 -5.11
N ALA A 61 -12.84 0.36 -5.90
CA ALA A 61 -12.60 1.28 -7.02
C ALA A 61 -12.07 2.66 -6.54
N GLU A 62 -12.61 3.20 -5.46
CA GLU A 62 -12.08 4.42 -4.82
C GLU A 62 -10.64 4.23 -4.33
N ARG A 63 -10.36 3.11 -3.65
CA ARG A 63 -9.01 2.78 -3.17
C ARG A 63 -8.01 2.64 -4.31
N LEU A 64 -8.38 1.95 -5.38
CA LEU A 64 -7.53 1.77 -6.56
C LEU A 64 -7.21 3.11 -7.22
N LYS A 65 -8.21 3.99 -7.41
CA LYS A 65 -7.97 5.36 -7.94
C LYS A 65 -7.02 6.17 -7.07
N ARG A 66 -7.19 6.14 -5.74
CA ARG A 66 -6.32 6.83 -4.80
C ARG A 66 -4.90 6.26 -4.81
N GLY A 67 -4.77 4.94 -4.87
CA GLY A 67 -3.49 4.23 -5.01
C GLY A 67 -2.75 4.66 -6.26
N ILE A 68 -3.42 4.74 -7.41
CA ILE A 68 -2.81 5.17 -8.69
C ILE A 68 -2.26 6.61 -8.57
N VAL A 69 -3.04 7.54 -8.01
CA VAL A 69 -2.59 8.94 -7.85
C VAL A 69 -1.40 9.01 -6.90
N HIS A 70 -1.44 8.27 -5.78
CA HIS A 70 -0.36 8.23 -4.81
C HIS A 70 0.92 7.64 -5.41
N ALA A 71 0.83 6.49 -6.09
CA ALA A 71 1.97 5.85 -6.76
C ALA A 71 2.63 6.81 -7.77
N ARG A 72 1.84 7.58 -8.52
CA ARG A 72 2.38 8.58 -9.47
C ARG A 72 3.21 9.66 -8.79
N ILE A 73 2.80 10.14 -7.61
CA ILE A 73 3.57 11.13 -6.84
C ILE A 73 4.86 10.46 -6.35
N LEU A 74 4.75 9.26 -5.80
CA LEU A 74 5.86 8.53 -5.23
C LEU A 74 6.93 8.19 -6.28
N VAL A 75 6.54 7.87 -7.51
CA VAL A 75 7.48 7.66 -8.63
C VAL A 75 8.32 8.91 -8.90
N ARG A 76 7.70 10.11 -8.86
CA ARG A 76 8.45 11.37 -9.04
C ARG A 76 9.47 11.57 -7.92
N GLU A 77 9.08 11.25 -6.68
CA GLU A 77 9.98 11.29 -5.53
C GLU A 77 11.13 10.26 -5.64
N CYS A 78 10.84 9.03 -6.07
CA CYS A 78 11.85 7.99 -6.31
C CYS A 78 12.89 8.41 -7.34
N LEU A 79 12.43 9.00 -8.45
CA LEU A 79 13.32 9.48 -9.52
C LEU A 79 14.23 10.60 -9.00
N MET A 80 13.66 11.59 -8.30
CA MET A 80 14.44 12.68 -7.70
C MET A 80 15.46 12.17 -6.66
N GLU A 81 15.07 11.22 -5.82
CA GLU A 81 15.96 10.59 -4.84
C GLU A 81 17.13 9.88 -5.53
N THR A 82 16.85 9.09 -6.57
CA THR A 82 17.87 8.37 -7.35
C THR A 82 18.82 9.32 -8.08
N GLU A 83 18.30 10.37 -8.70
CA GLU A 83 19.10 11.40 -9.37
C GLU A 83 20.01 12.17 -8.43
N LYS A 84 19.58 12.38 -7.19
CA LYS A 84 20.40 13.04 -6.16
C LYS A 84 21.49 12.10 -5.65
N SER A 85 21.15 10.85 -5.35
CA SER A 85 22.09 9.83 -4.91
C SER A 85 23.14 9.48 -5.97
N ALA A 86 22.82 9.59 -7.27
CA ALA A 86 23.79 9.37 -8.35
C ALA A 86 24.78 10.53 -8.56
N ARG A 87 24.53 11.72 -7.97
CA ARG A 87 25.40 12.90 -8.04
C ARG A 87 26.27 13.10 -6.79
N GLN A 88 26.02 12.33 -5.72
CA GLN A 88 26.87 12.26 -4.52
C GLN A 88 27.96 11.20 -4.71
#